data_AF-A0A963FHS3-F1
#
_entry.id   AF-A0A963FHS3-F1
#
_cell.length_a   1.000
_cell.length_b   1.000
_cell.length_c   1.000
_cell.angle_alpha   90.00
_cell.angle_beta   90.00
_cell.angle_gamma   90.00
#
_symmetry.space_group_name_H-M   'P 1'
#
loop_
_entity.id
_entity.type
_entity.pdbx_description
1 polymer ?
#
loop_
_entity_poly.entity_id
_entity_poly.type
_entity_poly.pdbx_seq_one_letter_code
_entity_poly.pdbx_strand_id
1 'polypeptide(L)'
;MLRNWILAGTLILTNTLAHAQLINISTRASVQTGDDVAIAGFIIEGESAVPVIIQATGPSLANAGVSNPLPDPKLSLFSGSTRIAGNDNWRDDANASQIEAFNLAPSDDLEAALYTTLEPGAYTVVVEDTQGRSGVGLVAVFADPNASGGKLVNLSTRAKVETGDSVLIGGLVIGGTEPLTVVVRGIGPSLKDASVAGTLGNPTITLFSNTASLGENDDWDTDGSAPTIGVQGKNPFDPLESALLVTLDPGAYTVVVSGVNLATGVGQVAVDIASPANTDAQCPDISGDYSADVSIDLSCTAAGNVFTYTDTFAGNTTIAQNACDIRLPTGAEILGASPAALGSLDGNALTIAPAVERIEIPDFTILYRTSGTGVVDGNRVTIDGSFELQGTYLNMPIECSGDVDIVLDRN
;
A
#
# COMPACT_ATOMS: atom_id res chain seq x y z
N MET A 1 3.11 15.80 -25.33
CA MET A 1 1.63 15.97 -25.32
C MET A 1 1.03 15.67 -23.93
N LEU A 2 1.74 15.95 -22.83
CA LEU A 2 1.28 15.70 -21.44
C LEU A 2 0.35 16.80 -20.88
N ARG A 3 -0.29 17.60 -21.73
CA ARG A 3 -0.67 18.99 -21.38
C ARG A 3 -2.01 19.21 -20.67
N ASN A 4 -2.84 18.19 -20.36
CA ASN A 4 -4.18 18.48 -19.81
C ASN A 4 -4.82 17.43 -18.89
N TRP A 5 -4.02 16.57 -18.24
CA TRP A 5 -4.53 15.31 -17.64
C TRP A 5 -4.94 15.40 -16.15
N ILE A 6 -5.08 16.60 -15.59
CA ILE A 6 -5.52 16.79 -14.21
C ILE A 6 -7.06 16.68 -14.20
N LEU A 7 -7.56 15.45 -14.13
CA LEU A 7 -8.98 15.13 -13.94
C LEU A 7 -9.26 14.63 -12.52
N ALA A 8 -8.49 15.08 -11.54
CA ALA A 8 -8.96 15.05 -10.17
C ALA A 8 -10.05 16.13 -10.06
N GLY A 9 -11.33 15.72 -10.00
CA GLY A 9 -12.40 16.62 -9.61
C GLY A 9 -11.94 17.36 -8.34
N THR A 10 -11.69 18.67 -8.45
CA THR A 10 -11.18 19.39 -7.29
C THR A 10 -12.38 19.69 -6.39
N LEU A 11 -12.46 19.01 -5.26
CA LEU A 11 -13.35 19.41 -4.18
C LEU A 11 -12.82 20.74 -3.62
N ILE A 12 -13.30 21.86 -4.17
CA ILE A 12 -12.98 23.20 -3.67
C ILE A 12 -13.89 23.48 -2.48
N LEU A 13 -13.33 23.42 -1.27
CA LEU A 13 -14.04 23.81 -0.06
C LEU A 13 -13.47 25.11 0.51
N THR A 14 -14.37 25.97 0.96
CA THR A 14 -14.10 27.33 1.48
C THR A 14 -13.71 27.36 2.96
N ASN A 15 -13.54 26.20 3.62
CA ASN A 15 -13.18 26.12 5.02
C ASN A 15 -11.74 25.60 5.19
N THR A 16 -10.95 26.36 5.94
CA THR A 16 -9.58 26.02 6.34
C THR A 16 -9.62 24.90 7.37
N LEU A 17 -9.34 23.66 6.94
CA LEU A 17 -8.97 22.62 7.89
C LEU A 17 -7.69 23.06 8.58
N ALA A 18 -7.63 22.93 9.91
CA ALA A 18 -6.45 23.33 10.67
C ALA A 18 -5.24 22.40 10.45
N HIS A 19 -5.46 21.18 9.93
CA HIS A 19 -4.42 20.18 9.72
C HIS A 19 -4.47 19.60 8.30
N ALA A 20 -3.29 19.21 7.81
CA ALA A 20 -3.13 18.59 6.51
C ALA A 20 -3.75 17.18 6.49
N GLN A 21 -4.50 16.86 5.44
CA GLN A 21 -5.10 15.53 5.27
C GLN A 21 -5.25 15.16 3.80
N LEU A 22 -5.18 13.86 3.50
CA LEU A 22 -5.60 13.34 2.21
C LEU A 22 -7.12 13.39 2.13
N ILE A 23 -7.65 14.12 1.15
CA ILE A 23 -9.10 14.27 0.95
C ILE A 23 -9.59 13.57 -0.32
N ASN A 24 -8.66 13.22 -1.21
CA ASN A 24 -8.97 12.53 -2.45
C ASN A 24 -7.82 11.63 -2.93
N ILE A 25 -8.19 10.47 -3.49
CA ILE A 25 -7.44 9.81 -4.55
C ILE A 25 -8.30 9.74 -5.81
N SER A 26 -7.66 9.90 -6.95
CA SER A 26 -8.25 9.56 -8.24
C SER A 26 -7.20 8.83 -9.07
N THR A 27 -7.60 7.82 -9.83
CA THR A 27 -6.67 7.09 -10.69
C THR A 27 -7.27 6.93 -12.06
N ARG A 28 -6.57 7.45 -13.07
CA ARG A 28 -6.87 7.15 -14.47
C ARG A 28 -6.07 5.92 -14.88
N ALA A 29 -6.75 4.90 -15.35
CA ALA A 29 -6.14 3.65 -15.75
C ALA A 29 -6.85 3.01 -16.94
N SER A 30 -6.13 2.13 -17.65
CA SER A 30 -6.77 1.17 -18.54
C SER A 30 -7.54 0.15 -17.69
N VAL A 31 -8.87 0.18 -17.78
CA VAL A 31 -9.77 -0.80 -17.18
C VAL A 31 -9.99 -1.92 -18.18
N GLN A 32 -9.64 -3.15 -17.80
CA GLN A 32 -9.85 -4.35 -18.60
C GLN A 32 -10.75 -5.34 -17.84
N THR A 33 -10.65 -6.63 -18.15
CA THR A 33 -11.43 -7.70 -17.51
C THR A 33 -10.53 -8.68 -16.77
N GLY A 34 -11.13 -9.52 -15.91
CA GLY A 34 -10.39 -10.52 -15.13
C GLY A 34 -9.38 -9.87 -14.18
N ASP A 35 -8.14 -10.34 -14.19
CA ASP A 35 -7.09 -9.82 -13.29
C ASP A 35 -6.66 -8.39 -13.66
N ASP A 36 -6.95 -7.92 -14.87
CA ASP A 36 -6.57 -6.60 -15.38
C ASP A 36 -7.65 -5.51 -15.12
N VAL A 37 -8.69 -5.80 -14.31
CA VAL A 37 -9.62 -4.77 -13.81
C VAL A 37 -8.90 -3.72 -12.96
N ALA A 38 -9.42 -2.50 -12.93
CA ALA A 38 -8.90 -1.47 -12.04
C ALA A 38 -9.47 -1.65 -10.63
N ILE A 39 -8.59 -1.73 -9.64
CA ILE A 39 -8.94 -1.87 -8.22
C ILE A 39 -8.31 -0.73 -7.44
N ALA A 40 -9.13 0.21 -6.97
CA ALA A 40 -8.70 1.22 -6.02
C ALA A 40 -8.82 0.68 -4.59
N GLY A 41 -7.79 0.84 -3.78
CA GLY A 41 -7.79 0.55 -2.35
C GLY A 41 -7.67 1.83 -1.54
N PHE A 42 -8.35 1.90 -0.40
CA PHE A 42 -8.19 3.00 0.54
C PHE A 42 -8.40 2.56 1.98
N ILE A 43 -7.74 3.25 2.91
CA ILE A 43 -7.87 3.00 4.34
C ILE A 43 -8.43 4.25 5.01
N ILE A 44 -9.49 4.04 5.80
CA ILE A 44 -10.01 5.04 6.74
C ILE A 44 -9.48 4.68 8.13
N GLU A 45 -8.79 5.62 8.76
CA GLU A 45 -8.36 5.51 10.16
C GLU A 45 -9.12 6.51 11.04
N GLY A 46 -9.12 6.23 12.34
CA GLY A 46 -9.71 7.08 13.37
C GLY A 46 -10.79 6.35 14.19
N GLU A 47 -11.60 7.11 14.90
CA GLU A 47 -12.61 6.61 15.84
C GLU A 47 -14.04 6.75 15.30
N SER A 48 -14.21 7.35 14.12
CA SER A 48 -15.53 7.70 13.60
C SER A 48 -15.66 7.46 12.11
N ALA A 49 -16.87 7.12 11.70
CA ALA A 49 -17.21 6.88 10.31
C ALA A 49 -17.06 8.16 9.45
N VAL A 50 -16.64 7.98 8.22
CA VAL A 50 -16.38 9.05 7.24
C VAL A 50 -17.38 8.94 6.09
N PRO A 51 -18.16 10.00 5.80
CA PRO A 51 -18.89 10.09 4.55
C PRO A 51 -17.92 10.16 3.37
N VAL A 52 -18.12 9.31 2.37
CA VAL A 52 -17.32 9.25 1.15
C VAL A 52 -18.19 9.30 -0.10
N ILE A 53 -17.65 9.90 -1.15
CA ILE A 53 -18.15 9.80 -2.52
C ILE A 53 -17.13 8.99 -3.31
N ILE A 54 -17.60 7.91 -3.94
CA ILE A 54 -16.80 7.03 -4.79
C ILE A 54 -17.32 7.14 -6.21
N GLN A 55 -16.44 7.32 -7.19
CA GLN A 55 -16.81 7.49 -8.60
C GLN A 55 -16.06 6.53 -9.50
N ALA A 56 -16.72 6.13 -10.58
CA ALA A 56 -16.09 5.55 -11.75
C ALA A 56 -16.61 6.29 -12.98
N THR A 57 -15.73 7.05 -13.64
CA THR A 57 -16.07 7.85 -14.83
C THR A 57 -15.37 7.30 -16.06
N GLY A 58 -15.95 7.55 -17.22
CA GLY A 58 -15.56 6.93 -18.48
C GLY A 58 -15.95 7.83 -19.65
N PRO A 59 -17.22 7.86 -20.08
CA PRO A 59 -17.66 8.66 -21.23
C PRO A 59 -17.22 10.12 -21.20
N SER A 60 -17.25 10.77 -20.02
CA SER A 60 -16.85 12.18 -19.88
C SER A 60 -15.37 12.44 -20.18
N LEU A 61 -14.52 11.42 -20.07
CA LEU A 61 -13.08 11.54 -20.34
C LEU A 61 -12.78 11.84 -21.82
N ALA A 62 -13.70 11.53 -22.73
CA ALA A 62 -13.60 11.95 -24.14
C ALA A 62 -13.44 13.47 -24.27
N ASN A 63 -14.12 14.25 -23.42
CA ASN A 63 -14.04 15.71 -23.41
C ASN A 63 -12.67 16.22 -22.95
N ALA A 64 -11.92 15.38 -22.23
CA ALA A 64 -10.55 15.66 -21.79
C ALA A 64 -9.48 15.15 -22.76
N GLY A 65 -9.89 14.64 -23.94
CA GLY A 65 -8.98 14.17 -24.98
C GLY A 65 -8.59 12.69 -24.87
N VAL A 66 -9.23 11.93 -23.97
CA VAL A 66 -9.05 10.47 -23.92
C VAL A 66 -9.69 9.82 -25.13
N SER A 67 -8.90 9.09 -25.91
CA SER A 67 -9.31 8.52 -27.20
C SER A 67 -10.19 7.28 -27.09
N ASN A 68 -10.03 6.49 -26.03
CA ASN A 68 -10.80 5.26 -25.78
C ASN A 68 -11.33 5.22 -24.34
N PRO A 69 -12.32 6.06 -23.99
CA PRO A 69 -12.93 6.04 -22.66
C PRO A 69 -13.67 4.73 -22.39
N LEU A 70 -13.74 4.33 -21.11
CA LEU A 70 -14.58 3.22 -20.68
C LEU A 70 -16.06 3.56 -20.97
N PRO A 71 -16.81 2.74 -21.74
CA PRO A 71 -18.10 3.20 -22.26
C PRO A 71 -19.24 3.27 -21.24
N ASP A 72 -19.26 2.38 -20.26
CA ASP A 72 -20.34 2.27 -19.27
C ASP A 72 -19.75 1.76 -17.94
N PRO A 73 -19.05 2.64 -17.20
CA PRO A 73 -18.34 2.28 -15.97
C PRO A 73 -19.30 1.91 -14.85
N LYS A 74 -19.09 0.75 -14.23
CA LYS A 74 -19.70 0.37 -12.96
C LYS A 74 -18.64 0.25 -11.86
N LEU A 75 -19.04 0.55 -10.63
CA LEU A 75 -18.21 0.37 -9.44
C LEU A 75 -18.84 -0.64 -8.46
N SER A 76 -18.00 -1.42 -7.80
CA SER A 76 -18.39 -2.29 -6.68
C SER A 76 -17.44 -2.06 -5.50
N LEU A 77 -18.02 -1.72 -4.35
CA LEU A 77 -17.31 -1.45 -3.11
C LEU A 77 -17.29 -2.68 -2.21
N PHE A 78 -16.11 -3.01 -1.68
CA PHE A 78 -15.86 -4.17 -0.84
C PHE A 78 -15.21 -3.79 0.49
N SER A 79 -15.57 -4.57 1.52
CA SER A 79 -14.86 -4.65 2.81
C SER A 79 -14.37 -6.09 2.96
N GLY A 80 -13.04 -6.29 2.90
CA GLY A 80 -12.47 -7.63 2.70
C GLY A 80 -13.02 -8.26 1.40
N SER A 81 -13.55 -9.49 1.50
CA SER A 81 -14.18 -10.19 0.36
C SER A 81 -15.67 -9.89 0.19
N THR A 82 -16.29 -9.11 1.09
CA THR A 82 -17.74 -8.84 1.06
C THR A 82 -18.03 -7.59 0.26
N ARG A 83 -18.84 -7.71 -0.80
CA ARG A 83 -19.38 -6.54 -1.51
C ARG A 83 -20.44 -5.85 -0.63
N ILE A 84 -20.20 -4.59 -0.28
CA ILE A 84 -21.07 -3.81 0.61
C ILE A 84 -21.92 -2.78 -0.13
N ALA A 85 -21.48 -2.34 -1.32
CA ALA A 85 -22.24 -1.42 -2.15
C ALA A 85 -21.78 -1.49 -3.62
N GLY A 86 -22.47 -0.78 -4.49
CA GLY A 86 -21.99 -0.48 -5.84
C GLY A 86 -23.05 0.20 -6.67
N ASN A 87 -22.62 0.78 -7.78
CA ASN A 87 -23.48 1.55 -8.67
C ASN A 87 -22.92 1.51 -10.10
N ASP A 88 -23.78 1.67 -11.10
CA ASP A 88 -23.43 1.84 -12.51
C ASP A 88 -23.89 3.20 -13.07
N ASN A 89 -25.01 3.76 -12.59
CA ASN A 89 -25.45 5.11 -12.97
C ASN A 89 -25.64 5.99 -11.74
N TRP A 90 -24.92 7.12 -11.65
CA TRP A 90 -24.94 7.98 -10.47
C TRP A 90 -26.33 8.52 -10.11
N ARG A 91 -27.21 8.73 -11.10
CA ARG A 91 -28.59 9.21 -10.87
C ARG A 91 -29.49 8.17 -10.22
N ASP A 92 -29.12 6.89 -10.31
CA ASP A 92 -29.86 5.79 -9.69
C ASP A 92 -29.46 5.61 -8.21
N ASP A 93 -28.43 6.31 -7.74
CA ASP A 93 -28.04 6.31 -6.33
C ASP A 93 -29.11 6.97 -5.46
N ALA A 94 -29.48 6.32 -4.35
CA ALA A 94 -30.48 6.84 -3.42
C ALA A 94 -30.08 8.19 -2.79
N ASN A 95 -28.78 8.51 -2.80
CA ASN A 95 -28.18 9.73 -2.28
C ASN A 95 -27.60 10.61 -3.40
N ALA A 96 -28.12 10.52 -4.64
CA ALA A 96 -27.67 11.36 -5.77
C ALA A 96 -27.66 12.86 -5.44
N SER A 97 -28.62 13.34 -4.63
CA SER A 97 -28.67 14.74 -4.18
C SER A 97 -27.46 15.16 -3.34
N GLN A 98 -26.84 14.24 -2.61
CA GLN A 98 -25.63 14.51 -1.84
C GLN A 98 -24.43 14.61 -2.79
N ILE A 99 -24.34 13.71 -3.78
CA ILE A 99 -23.30 13.76 -4.81
C ILE A 99 -23.33 15.12 -5.54
N GLU A 100 -24.53 15.61 -5.88
CA GLU A 100 -24.75 16.94 -6.44
C GLU A 100 -24.36 18.06 -5.48
N ALA A 101 -24.72 17.95 -4.19
CA ALA A 101 -24.43 18.96 -3.17
C ALA A 101 -22.92 19.16 -2.94
N PHE A 102 -22.12 18.11 -3.10
CA PHE A 102 -20.65 18.18 -3.08
C PHE A 102 -20.03 18.69 -4.39
N ASN A 103 -20.85 18.97 -5.41
CA ASN A 103 -20.42 19.35 -6.76
C ASN A 103 -19.47 18.30 -7.37
N LEU A 104 -19.75 17.02 -7.09
CA LEU A 104 -19.01 15.87 -7.60
C LEU A 104 -19.89 15.00 -8.50
N ALA A 105 -21.06 15.45 -8.95
CA ALA A 105 -21.87 14.68 -9.89
C ALA A 105 -21.10 14.44 -11.20
N PRO A 106 -20.99 13.18 -11.67
CA PRO A 106 -20.50 12.90 -13.01
C PRO A 106 -21.29 13.65 -14.08
N SER A 107 -20.64 14.00 -15.18
CA SER A 107 -21.27 14.79 -16.25
C SER A 107 -22.08 13.95 -17.23
N ASP A 108 -21.80 12.65 -17.30
CA ASP A 108 -22.56 11.68 -18.11
C ASP A 108 -23.43 10.81 -17.19
N ASP A 109 -24.63 10.49 -17.62
CA ASP A 109 -25.59 9.71 -16.83
C ASP A 109 -25.25 8.22 -16.77
N LEU A 110 -24.39 7.73 -17.67
CA LEU A 110 -23.83 6.36 -17.66
C LEU A 110 -22.63 6.21 -16.73
N GLU A 111 -22.27 7.24 -15.97
CA GLU A 111 -21.14 7.19 -15.05
C GLU A 111 -21.59 6.81 -13.64
N ALA A 112 -20.84 5.93 -12.98
CA ALA A 112 -21.16 5.51 -11.64
C ALA A 112 -20.65 6.49 -10.58
N ALA A 113 -21.50 6.79 -9.60
CA ALA A 113 -21.06 7.39 -8.35
C ALA A 113 -21.91 6.90 -7.18
N LEU A 114 -21.28 6.75 -6.01
CA LEU A 114 -21.89 6.25 -4.79
C LEU A 114 -21.57 7.24 -3.66
N TYR A 115 -22.60 7.66 -2.90
CA TYR A 115 -22.41 8.33 -1.61
C TYR A 115 -22.73 7.35 -0.48
N THR A 116 -21.78 7.13 0.42
CA THR A 116 -21.94 6.23 1.56
C THR A 116 -21.09 6.67 2.75
N THR A 117 -21.45 6.23 3.95
CA THR A 117 -20.66 6.47 5.17
C THR A 117 -19.98 5.17 5.56
N LEU A 118 -18.66 5.21 5.74
CA LEU A 118 -17.84 4.03 6.02
C LEU A 118 -17.15 4.17 7.38
N GLU A 119 -17.18 3.10 8.16
CA GLU A 119 -16.43 3.00 9.41
C GLU A 119 -14.91 2.97 9.15
N PRO A 120 -14.06 3.19 10.17
CA PRO A 120 -12.64 2.93 10.06
C PRO A 120 -12.36 1.49 9.58
N GLY A 121 -11.49 1.35 8.59
CA GLY A 121 -11.21 0.08 7.94
C GLY A 121 -10.58 0.21 6.55
N ALA A 122 -10.24 -0.95 5.98
CA ALA A 122 -9.69 -1.06 4.63
C ALA A 122 -10.79 -1.45 3.63
N TYR A 123 -10.86 -0.69 2.53
CA TYR A 123 -11.88 -0.84 1.50
C TYR A 123 -11.24 -0.96 0.12
N THR A 124 -11.92 -1.68 -0.78
CA THR A 124 -11.55 -1.74 -2.19
C THR A 124 -12.73 -1.44 -3.10
N VAL A 125 -12.45 -0.78 -4.22
CA VAL A 125 -13.41 -0.44 -5.26
C VAL A 125 -12.92 -1.10 -6.54
N VAL A 126 -13.73 -2.01 -7.07
CA VAL A 126 -13.50 -2.64 -8.36
C VAL A 126 -14.29 -1.86 -9.42
N VAL A 127 -13.60 -1.42 -10.46
CA VAL A 127 -14.18 -0.74 -11.62
C VAL A 127 -14.12 -1.63 -12.84
N GLU A 128 -15.25 -1.74 -13.53
CA GLU A 128 -15.42 -2.55 -14.73
C GLU A 128 -16.39 -1.84 -15.69
N ASP A 129 -16.53 -2.33 -16.92
CA ASP A 129 -17.65 -1.98 -17.80
C ASP A 129 -18.84 -2.93 -17.56
N THR A 130 -20.08 -2.43 -17.65
CA THR A 130 -21.31 -3.23 -17.49
C THR A 130 -21.41 -4.40 -18.47
N GLN A 131 -20.78 -4.30 -19.64
CA GLN A 131 -20.79 -5.30 -20.71
C GLN A 131 -19.42 -5.97 -20.90
N GLY A 132 -18.49 -5.80 -19.96
CA GLY A 132 -17.16 -6.41 -20.03
C GLY A 132 -16.26 -5.85 -21.14
N ARG A 133 -16.53 -4.62 -21.60
CA ARG A 133 -15.64 -3.90 -22.52
C ARG A 133 -14.44 -3.33 -21.77
N SER A 134 -13.42 -2.92 -22.51
CA SER A 134 -12.22 -2.29 -21.97
C SER A 134 -12.11 -0.85 -22.45
N GLY A 135 -11.46 -0.01 -21.65
CA GLY A 135 -11.26 1.40 -21.95
C GLY A 135 -10.58 2.11 -20.80
N VAL A 136 -10.23 3.37 -21.01
CA VAL A 136 -9.65 4.22 -19.97
C VAL A 136 -10.78 4.71 -19.06
N GLY A 137 -10.70 4.37 -17.78
CA GLY A 137 -11.60 4.85 -16.75
C GLY A 137 -10.86 5.67 -15.70
N LEU A 138 -11.61 6.46 -14.93
CA LEU A 138 -11.11 7.15 -13.75
C LEU A 138 -11.92 6.67 -12.54
N VAL A 139 -11.23 6.05 -11.58
CA VAL A 139 -11.78 5.73 -10.26
C VAL A 139 -11.38 6.82 -9.27
N ALA A 140 -12.30 7.31 -8.47
CA ALA A 140 -11.99 8.34 -7.48
C ALA A 140 -12.71 8.11 -6.15
N VAL A 141 -12.05 8.43 -5.05
CA VAL A 141 -12.62 8.39 -3.69
C VAL A 141 -12.39 9.76 -3.07
N PHE A 142 -13.47 10.39 -2.63
CA PHE A 142 -13.49 11.68 -1.95
C PHE A 142 -14.02 11.45 -0.54
N ALA A 143 -13.23 11.78 0.48
CA ALA A 143 -13.73 11.84 1.84
C ALA A 143 -14.30 13.22 2.13
N ASP A 144 -15.39 13.30 2.90
CA ASP A 144 -15.85 14.57 3.45
C ASP A 144 -14.77 15.08 4.41
N PRO A 145 -14.08 16.18 4.08
CA PRO A 145 -13.02 16.67 4.92
C PRO A 145 -13.51 17.24 6.26
N ASN A 146 -14.81 17.50 6.39
CA ASN A 146 -15.41 17.95 7.64
C ASN A 146 -15.77 16.78 8.57
N ALA A 147 -15.53 15.53 8.16
CA ALA A 147 -15.69 14.38 9.02
C ALA A 147 -14.78 14.54 10.25
N SER A 148 -15.38 14.53 11.44
CA SER A 148 -14.63 14.59 12.69
C SER A 148 -14.25 13.18 13.12
N GLY A 149 -12.96 12.94 13.38
CA GLY A 149 -12.50 11.70 14.00
C GLY A 149 -12.19 10.56 13.03
N GLY A 150 -12.34 10.74 11.71
CA GLY A 150 -11.92 9.78 10.70
C GLY A 150 -11.25 10.44 9.51
N LYS A 151 -10.23 9.81 8.90
CA LYS A 151 -9.46 10.37 7.76
C LYS A 151 -8.93 9.28 6.82
N LEU A 152 -8.68 9.64 5.57
CA LEU A 152 -7.96 8.78 4.63
C LEU A 152 -6.45 8.82 4.92
N VAL A 153 -5.80 7.66 5.00
CA VAL A 153 -4.37 7.56 5.32
C VAL A 153 -3.53 6.79 4.29
N ASN A 154 -4.17 5.90 3.54
CA ASN A 154 -3.58 5.17 2.44
C ASN A 154 -4.56 5.17 1.28
N LEU A 155 -4.01 5.38 0.09
CA LEU A 155 -4.75 5.38 -1.15
C LEU A 155 -3.91 4.69 -2.22
N SER A 156 -4.46 3.67 -2.87
CA SER A 156 -3.76 2.91 -3.90
C SER A 156 -4.67 2.56 -5.05
N THR A 157 -4.10 2.27 -6.22
CA THR A 157 -4.84 1.68 -7.32
C THR A 157 -3.97 0.72 -8.09
N ARG A 158 -4.42 -0.53 -8.18
CA ARG A 158 -3.85 -1.57 -9.03
C ARG A 158 -4.59 -1.58 -10.35
N ALA A 159 -3.86 -1.48 -11.46
CA ALA A 159 -4.45 -1.56 -12.81
C ALA A 159 -3.38 -1.89 -13.85
N LYS A 160 -3.80 -2.05 -15.11
CA LYS A 160 -2.87 -2.18 -16.23
C LYS A 160 -2.13 -0.85 -16.46
N VAL A 161 -0.81 -0.91 -16.40
CA VAL A 161 0.08 0.17 -16.85
C VAL A 161 0.41 -0.08 -18.31
N GLU A 162 -0.05 0.82 -19.18
CA GLU A 162 0.29 0.82 -20.60
C GLU A 162 1.19 2.01 -20.95
N THR A 163 1.31 2.33 -22.23
CA THR A 163 2.13 3.45 -22.74
C THR A 163 1.27 4.61 -23.22
N GLY A 164 1.88 5.77 -23.41
CA GLY A 164 1.21 6.94 -24.00
C GLY A 164 0.06 7.44 -23.12
N ASP A 165 -1.12 7.55 -23.69
CA ASP A 165 -2.32 8.08 -23.01
C ASP A 165 -2.88 7.13 -21.94
N SER A 166 -2.53 5.85 -22.03
CA SER A 166 -2.99 4.75 -21.17
C SER A 166 -2.00 4.40 -20.03
N VAL A 167 -0.99 5.24 -19.78
CA VAL A 167 -0.18 5.12 -18.55
C VAL A 167 -1.08 5.21 -17.32
N LEU A 168 -0.70 4.53 -16.24
CA LEU A 168 -1.38 4.63 -14.96
C LEU A 168 -1.06 5.98 -14.33
N ILE A 169 -2.09 6.79 -14.04
CA ILE A 169 -1.92 8.07 -13.38
C ILE A 169 -2.73 8.09 -12.09
N GLY A 170 -2.04 8.04 -10.96
CA GLY A 170 -2.64 8.36 -9.66
C GLY A 170 -2.68 9.86 -9.45
N GLY A 171 -3.70 10.34 -8.78
CA GLY A 171 -3.94 11.74 -8.42
C GLY A 171 -4.27 11.81 -6.95
N LEU A 172 -3.74 12.80 -6.24
CA LEU A 172 -4.05 13.04 -4.84
C LEU A 172 -4.35 14.51 -4.61
N VAL A 173 -5.19 14.79 -3.61
CA VAL A 173 -5.40 16.15 -3.11
C VAL A 173 -5.09 16.18 -1.62
N ILE A 174 -4.19 17.09 -1.25
CA ILE A 174 -3.88 17.42 0.14
C ILE A 174 -4.71 18.65 0.52
N GLY A 175 -5.65 18.47 1.44
CA GLY A 175 -6.42 19.56 2.03
C GLY A 175 -5.75 20.13 3.29
N GLY A 176 -6.25 21.28 3.75
CA GLY A 176 -5.75 21.98 4.94
C GLY A 176 -4.80 23.11 4.63
N THR A 177 -4.08 23.58 5.65
CA THR A 177 -3.15 24.73 5.55
C THR A 177 -1.69 24.37 5.71
N GLU A 178 -1.39 23.19 6.21
CA GLU A 178 -0.02 22.74 6.49
C GLU A 178 0.47 21.76 5.42
N PRO A 179 1.79 21.66 5.19
CA PRO A 179 2.35 20.63 4.34
C PRO A 179 2.11 19.22 4.91
N LEU A 180 1.99 18.23 4.03
CA LEU A 180 1.90 16.82 4.37
C LEU A 180 3.07 16.06 3.75
N THR A 181 3.80 15.30 4.57
CA THR A 181 4.79 14.35 4.07
C THR A 181 4.09 13.07 3.66
N VAL A 182 4.41 12.56 2.47
CA VAL A 182 3.83 11.34 1.90
C VAL A 182 4.92 10.43 1.34
N VAL A 183 4.65 9.13 1.34
CA VAL A 183 5.40 8.15 0.56
C VAL A 183 4.58 7.83 -0.69
N VAL A 184 5.16 8.05 -1.86
CA VAL A 184 4.57 7.73 -3.16
C VAL A 184 5.30 6.52 -3.72
N ARG A 185 4.57 5.52 -4.22
CA ARG A 185 5.15 4.23 -4.64
C ARG A 185 4.60 3.76 -5.99
N GLY A 186 5.48 3.17 -6.79
CA GLY A 186 5.16 2.38 -7.97
C GLY A 186 5.52 0.91 -7.71
N ILE A 187 4.51 0.06 -7.56
CA ILE A 187 4.66 -1.36 -7.21
C ILE A 187 4.35 -2.21 -8.44
N GLY A 188 5.13 -3.25 -8.68
CA GLY A 188 5.05 -4.09 -9.89
C GLY A 188 5.44 -5.53 -9.59
N PRO A 189 6.74 -5.87 -9.53
CA PRO A 189 7.20 -7.23 -9.25
C PRO A 189 6.60 -7.86 -7.99
N SER A 190 6.43 -7.10 -6.90
CA SER A 190 5.90 -7.63 -5.62
C SER A 190 4.43 -8.02 -5.68
N LEU A 191 3.68 -7.56 -6.70
CA LEU A 191 2.30 -8.01 -6.90
C LEU A 191 2.19 -9.51 -7.22
N LYS A 192 3.28 -10.16 -7.66
CA LYS A 192 3.32 -11.62 -7.91
C LYS A 192 3.02 -12.41 -6.62
N ASP A 193 3.42 -11.86 -5.48
CA ASP A 193 3.18 -12.47 -4.17
C ASP A 193 1.70 -12.48 -3.78
N ALA A 194 0.93 -11.55 -4.34
CA ALA A 194 -0.52 -11.50 -4.24
C ALA A 194 -1.22 -12.30 -5.36
N SER A 195 -0.51 -13.22 -6.02
CA SER A 195 -1.00 -14.04 -7.15
C SER A 195 -1.50 -13.23 -8.36
N VAL A 196 -0.99 -12.01 -8.55
CA VAL A 196 -1.30 -11.19 -9.72
C VAL A 196 -0.41 -11.62 -10.89
N ALA A 197 -1.02 -12.06 -11.98
CA ALA A 197 -0.29 -12.42 -13.21
C ALA A 197 0.13 -11.18 -14.02
N GLY A 198 1.18 -11.33 -14.83
CA GLY A 198 1.57 -10.31 -15.83
C GLY A 198 1.97 -8.96 -15.24
N THR A 199 2.65 -8.96 -14.09
CA THR A 199 3.03 -7.73 -13.39
C THR A 199 4.05 -6.89 -14.17
N LEU A 200 4.02 -5.58 -13.95
CA LEU A 200 4.98 -4.64 -14.52
C LEU A 200 6.36 -4.94 -13.91
N GLY A 201 7.32 -5.34 -14.74
CA GLY A 201 8.59 -5.90 -14.27
C GLY A 201 9.58 -4.89 -13.67
N ASN A 202 9.46 -3.61 -14.02
CA ASN A 202 10.22 -2.52 -13.43
C ASN A 202 9.38 -1.22 -13.57
N PRO A 203 8.65 -0.82 -12.51
CA PRO A 203 7.86 0.42 -12.48
C PRO A 203 8.68 1.65 -12.06
N THR A 204 8.64 2.69 -12.90
CA THR A 204 9.09 4.05 -12.56
C THR A 204 7.93 4.94 -12.12
N ILE A 205 8.17 5.87 -11.21
CA ILE A 205 7.25 6.96 -10.88
C ILE A 205 7.81 8.34 -11.21
N THR A 206 6.92 9.25 -11.60
CA THR A 206 7.20 10.69 -11.64
C THR A 206 6.05 11.46 -10.99
N LEU A 207 6.37 12.27 -9.98
CA LEU A 207 5.43 13.11 -9.27
C LEU A 207 5.39 14.51 -9.90
N PHE A 208 4.18 15.04 -10.09
CA PHE A 208 3.95 16.36 -10.66
C PHE A 208 3.06 17.21 -9.77
N SER A 209 3.35 18.52 -9.75
CA SER A 209 2.37 19.56 -9.46
C SER A 209 2.10 20.31 -10.76
N ASN A 210 0.86 20.21 -11.23
CA ASN A 210 0.48 20.66 -12.57
C ASN A 210 1.36 20.06 -13.67
N THR A 211 2.29 20.86 -14.21
CA THR A 211 3.24 20.43 -15.24
C THR A 211 4.68 20.39 -14.76
N ALA A 212 4.94 20.81 -13.51
CA ALA A 212 6.25 20.78 -12.90
C ALA A 212 6.51 19.41 -12.28
N SER A 213 7.58 18.74 -12.70
CA SER A 213 8.07 17.54 -12.03
C SER A 213 8.64 17.92 -10.67
N LEU A 214 8.21 17.23 -9.63
CA LEU A 214 8.67 17.41 -8.25
C LEU A 214 9.66 16.31 -7.84
N GLY A 215 9.67 15.18 -8.54
CA GLY A 215 10.57 14.06 -8.25
C GLY A 215 10.27 12.87 -9.16
N GLU A 216 11.27 12.01 -9.34
CA GLU A 216 11.18 10.76 -10.09
C GLU A 216 11.99 9.68 -9.39
N ASN A 217 11.58 8.42 -9.53
CA ASN A 217 12.31 7.28 -9.00
C ASN A 217 12.03 6.02 -9.86
N ASP A 218 13.05 5.17 -10.00
CA ASP A 218 13.06 3.93 -10.81
C ASP A 218 13.31 2.72 -9.89
N ASP A 219 14.32 2.82 -9.02
CA ASP A 219 14.64 1.81 -8.00
C ASP A 219 14.65 2.47 -6.59
N TRP A 220 13.81 1.98 -5.68
CA TRP A 220 13.60 2.60 -4.37
C TRP A 220 14.78 2.41 -3.43
N ASP A 221 15.46 1.26 -3.50
CA ASP A 221 16.49 0.85 -2.53
C ASP A 221 17.81 1.63 -2.70
N THR A 222 17.99 2.25 -3.87
CA THR A 222 19.13 3.12 -4.18
C THR A 222 18.89 4.59 -3.81
N ASP A 223 17.67 4.97 -3.45
CA ASP A 223 17.32 6.35 -3.10
C ASP A 223 17.80 6.73 -1.68
N GLY A 224 18.22 7.98 -1.49
CA GLY A 224 18.65 8.47 -0.18
C GLY A 224 17.55 8.45 0.89
N SER A 225 16.28 8.43 0.48
CA SER A 225 15.12 8.31 1.37
C SER A 225 14.73 6.87 1.69
N ALA A 226 15.35 5.86 1.05
CA ALA A 226 15.05 4.44 1.30
C ALA A 226 15.11 4.06 2.79
N PRO A 227 16.11 4.50 3.58
CA PRO A 227 16.12 4.23 5.01
C PRO A 227 14.89 4.81 5.73
N THR A 228 14.48 6.03 5.37
CA THR A 228 13.34 6.74 5.98
C THR A 228 11.99 6.20 5.50
N ILE A 229 11.89 5.68 4.29
CA ILE A 229 10.69 4.98 3.81
C ILE A 229 10.58 3.64 4.55
N GLY A 230 11.69 2.93 4.72
CA GLY A 230 11.77 1.71 5.50
C GLY A 230 11.35 1.91 6.97
N VAL A 231 11.69 3.04 7.63
CA VAL A 231 11.30 3.26 9.06
C VAL A 231 9.79 3.36 9.25
N GLN A 232 9.07 3.57 8.16
CA GLN A 232 7.62 3.71 8.21
C GLN A 232 6.88 2.43 7.82
N GLY A 233 7.60 1.34 7.55
CA GLY A 233 7.01 0.09 7.05
C GLY A 233 6.37 0.24 5.67
N LYS A 234 6.84 1.21 4.87
CA LYS A 234 6.27 1.56 3.55
C LYS A 234 7.19 1.23 2.39
N ASN A 235 8.32 0.60 2.65
CA ASN A 235 9.20 0.19 1.57
C ASN A 235 8.47 -0.77 0.60
N PRO A 236 8.66 -0.60 -0.70
CA PRO A 236 8.43 -1.69 -1.64
C PRO A 236 9.24 -2.94 -1.26
N PHE A 237 8.81 -4.12 -1.70
CA PHE A 237 9.51 -5.37 -1.36
C PHE A 237 10.58 -5.73 -2.39
N ASP A 238 10.34 -5.42 -3.67
CA ASP A 238 11.30 -5.66 -4.73
C ASP A 238 12.18 -4.41 -4.93
N PRO A 239 13.51 -4.53 -5.05
CA PRO A 239 14.40 -3.39 -5.24
C PRO A 239 14.15 -2.61 -6.55
N LEU A 240 13.56 -3.26 -7.57
CA LEU A 240 13.20 -2.62 -8.85
C LEU A 240 11.88 -1.84 -8.81
N GLU A 241 11.24 -1.77 -7.65
CA GLU A 241 10.07 -0.92 -7.45
C GLU A 241 10.49 0.49 -7.09
N SER A 242 9.61 1.47 -7.33
CA SER A 242 9.97 2.86 -7.11
C SER A 242 9.26 3.46 -5.90
N ALA A 243 9.96 4.34 -5.17
CA ALA A 243 9.40 5.07 -4.06
C ALA A 243 10.01 6.47 -3.89
N LEU A 244 9.18 7.43 -3.46
CA LEU A 244 9.59 8.80 -3.13
C LEU A 244 9.02 9.18 -1.76
N LEU A 245 9.85 9.75 -0.89
CA LEU A 245 9.41 10.45 0.31
C LEU A 245 9.45 11.96 0.05
N VAL A 246 8.30 12.62 0.15
CA VAL A 246 8.17 14.03 -0.24
C VAL A 246 7.23 14.78 0.69
N THR A 247 7.58 16.01 1.04
CA THR A 247 6.69 16.95 1.73
C THR A 247 6.03 17.86 0.72
N LEU A 248 4.71 17.89 0.73
CA LEU A 248 3.88 18.59 -0.25
C LEU A 248 2.97 19.59 0.45
N ASP A 249 2.93 20.82 -0.07
CA ASP A 249 1.95 21.83 0.36
C ASP A 249 0.52 21.38 0.04
N PRO A 250 -0.51 21.97 0.68
CA PRO A 250 -1.90 21.75 0.27
C PRO A 250 -2.11 22.04 -1.23
N GLY A 251 -2.73 21.11 -1.94
CA GLY A 251 -2.87 21.18 -3.39
C GLY A 251 -3.16 19.83 -4.06
N ALA A 252 -3.30 19.88 -5.38
CA ALA A 252 -3.52 18.72 -6.23
C ALA A 252 -2.21 18.28 -6.90
N TYR A 253 -1.97 16.97 -6.89
CA TYR A 253 -0.76 16.35 -7.43
C TYR A 253 -1.11 15.12 -8.26
N THR A 254 -0.23 14.77 -9.20
CA THR A 254 -0.36 13.55 -10.01
C THR A 254 0.92 12.76 -10.02
N VAL A 255 0.80 11.44 -9.93
CA VAL A 255 1.87 10.45 -10.01
C VAL A 255 1.67 9.67 -11.29
N VAL A 256 2.63 9.76 -12.21
CA VAL A 256 2.65 8.93 -13.42
C VAL A 256 3.46 7.68 -13.11
N VAL A 257 2.85 6.51 -13.29
CA VAL A 257 3.55 5.22 -13.24
C VAL A 257 3.76 4.74 -14.66
N SER A 258 4.96 4.28 -14.97
CA SER A 258 5.35 3.77 -16.29
C SER A 258 6.35 2.62 -16.14
N GLY A 259 6.48 1.79 -17.17
CA GLY A 259 7.52 0.76 -17.21
C GLY A 259 8.79 1.24 -17.87
N VAL A 260 9.95 0.84 -17.32
CA VAL A 260 11.25 1.02 -17.99
C VAL A 260 11.20 0.45 -19.41
N ASN A 261 11.81 1.15 -20.37
CA ASN A 261 11.82 0.77 -21.79
C ASN A 261 10.42 0.58 -22.40
N LEU A 262 9.42 1.34 -21.92
CA LEU A 262 8.02 1.25 -22.37
C LEU A 262 7.40 -0.14 -22.09
N ALA A 263 7.88 -0.84 -21.06
CA ALA A 263 7.26 -2.08 -20.62
C ALA A 263 5.83 -1.82 -20.12
N THR A 264 4.96 -2.81 -20.34
CA THR A 264 3.57 -2.79 -19.89
C THR A 264 3.32 -3.96 -18.95
N GLY A 265 2.37 -3.83 -18.04
CA GLY A 265 2.02 -4.89 -17.09
C GLY A 265 1.09 -4.39 -16.02
N VAL A 266 0.67 -5.26 -15.11
CA VAL A 266 -0.10 -4.84 -13.95
C VAL A 266 0.84 -4.15 -12.96
N GLY A 267 0.51 -2.89 -12.64
CA GLY A 267 1.23 -2.11 -11.63
C GLY A 267 0.25 -1.49 -10.64
N GLN A 268 0.78 -0.97 -9.56
CA GLN A 268 0.03 -0.24 -8.56
C GLN A 268 0.70 1.10 -8.27
N VAL A 269 -0.10 2.16 -8.24
CA VAL A 269 0.28 3.44 -7.65
C VAL A 269 -0.23 3.45 -6.22
N ALA A 270 0.60 3.83 -5.25
CA ALA A 270 0.20 3.97 -3.86
C ALA A 270 0.73 5.27 -3.27
N VAL A 271 -0.09 5.88 -2.40
CA VAL A 271 0.22 7.08 -1.64
C VAL A 271 -0.15 6.83 -0.19
N ASP A 272 0.82 7.00 0.69
CA ASP A 272 0.67 6.83 2.12
C ASP A 272 1.04 8.12 2.82
N ILE A 273 0.24 8.57 3.78
CA ILE A 273 0.67 9.67 4.67
C ILE A 273 1.91 9.21 5.40
N ALA A 274 3.04 9.88 5.20
CA ALA A 274 4.22 9.59 5.98
C ALA A 274 3.91 9.91 7.44
N SER A 275 4.00 8.91 8.31
CA SER A 275 3.90 9.19 9.73
C SER A 275 5.06 10.13 10.05
N PRO A 276 4.85 11.29 10.70
CA PRO A 276 5.98 11.97 11.30
C PRO A 276 6.71 10.90 12.13
N ALA A 277 8.03 10.78 12.01
CA ALA A 277 8.79 9.90 12.90
C ALA A 277 8.31 10.20 14.32
N ASN A 278 7.61 9.27 14.97
CA ASN A 278 6.74 9.61 16.10
C ASN A 278 7.57 10.36 17.17
N THR A 279 7.35 11.65 17.34
CA THR A 279 8.00 12.41 18.43
C THR A 279 7.13 12.40 19.67
N ASP A 280 6.53 11.27 20.06
CA ASP A 280 5.61 11.24 21.20
C ASP A 280 6.07 10.34 22.36
N ALA A 281 5.94 10.91 23.56
CA ALA A 281 6.44 10.42 24.85
C ALA A 281 5.63 9.24 25.43
N GLN A 282 5.01 8.43 24.57
CA GLN A 282 4.11 7.33 24.94
C GLN A 282 4.72 5.93 24.75
N CYS A 283 5.91 5.83 24.15
CA CYS A 283 6.57 4.56 23.91
C CYS A 283 7.68 4.30 24.97
N PRO A 284 7.75 3.10 25.59
CA PRO A 284 8.85 2.75 26.46
C PRO A 284 10.18 2.72 25.67
N ASP A 285 11.25 3.27 26.26
CA ASP A 285 12.60 3.18 25.71
C ASP A 285 13.16 1.77 25.92
N ILE A 286 13.19 1.01 24.83
CA ILE A 286 13.76 -0.34 24.77
C ILE A 286 15.12 -0.36 24.06
N SER A 287 15.75 0.80 23.82
CA SER A 287 17.09 0.81 23.23
C SER A 287 18.10 0.20 24.21
N GLY A 288 19.00 -0.66 23.73
CA GLY A 288 19.98 -1.32 24.59
C GLY A 288 20.47 -2.65 24.05
N ASP A 289 21.32 -3.31 24.82
CA ASP A 289 21.85 -4.63 24.48
C ASP A 289 20.96 -5.73 25.08
N TYR A 290 20.71 -6.77 24.30
CA TYR A 290 19.83 -7.89 24.62
C TYR A 290 20.54 -9.22 24.40
N SER A 291 20.22 -10.19 25.23
CA SER A 291 20.39 -11.61 24.92
C SER A 291 19.15 -12.11 24.19
N ALA A 292 19.32 -12.88 23.13
CA ALA A 292 18.27 -13.33 22.23
C ALA A 292 18.23 -14.86 22.18
N ASP A 293 17.09 -15.45 22.54
CA ASP A 293 16.79 -16.87 22.36
C ASP A 293 15.74 -17.01 21.25
N VAL A 294 16.04 -17.78 20.21
CA VAL A 294 15.17 -18.02 19.06
C VAL A 294 14.85 -19.50 19.00
N SER A 295 13.57 -19.86 19.11
CA SER A 295 13.08 -21.22 18.95
C SER A 295 12.32 -21.34 17.63
N ILE A 296 12.64 -22.37 16.85
CA ILE A 296 12.02 -22.63 15.56
C ILE A 296 11.41 -24.01 15.55
N ASP A 297 10.11 -24.10 15.26
CA ASP A 297 9.38 -25.35 15.08
C ASP A 297 8.80 -25.42 13.67
N LEU A 298 9.30 -26.33 12.84
CA LEU A 298 8.89 -26.51 11.46
C LEU A 298 8.23 -27.87 11.23
N SER A 299 7.19 -27.86 10.40
CA SER A 299 6.58 -29.04 9.80
C SER A 299 6.66 -28.95 8.28
N CYS A 300 7.36 -29.89 7.65
CA CYS A 300 7.60 -29.96 6.22
C CYS A 300 6.90 -31.18 5.60
N THR A 301 6.28 -31.02 4.44
CA THR A 301 5.73 -32.12 3.65
C THR A 301 6.49 -32.29 2.35
N ALA A 302 6.98 -33.50 2.08
CA ALA A 302 7.63 -33.86 0.82
C ALA A 302 7.17 -35.26 0.37
N ALA A 303 6.59 -35.35 -0.84
CA ALA A 303 6.07 -36.59 -1.42
C ALA A 303 5.18 -37.43 -0.48
N GLY A 304 4.34 -36.75 0.32
CA GLY A 304 3.42 -37.38 1.26
C GLY A 304 4.03 -37.80 2.60
N ASN A 305 5.32 -37.56 2.83
CA ASN A 305 5.96 -37.73 4.14
C ASN A 305 6.02 -36.40 4.88
N VAL A 306 5.76 -36.43 6.18
CA VAL A 306 5.86 -35.28 7.09
C VAL A 306 7.17 -35.36 7.88
N PHE A 307 7.92 -34.27 7.91
CA PHE A 307 9.16 -34.11 8.65
C PHE A 307 9.01 -32.94 9.62
N THR A 308 9.40 -33.13 10.88
CA THR A 308 9.38 -32.07 11.89
C THR A 308 10.80 -31.70 12.28
N TYR A 309 11.07 -30.40 12.41
CA TYR A 309 12.37 -29.87 12.83
C TYR A 309 12.15 -28.87 13.96
N THR A 310 12.88 -29.05 15.06
CA THR A 310 12.89 -28.12 16.20
C THR A 310 14.34 -27.74 16.48
N ASP A 311 14.63 -26.45 16.58
CA ASP A 311 15.95 -25.96 16.94
C ASP A 311 15.87 -24.70 17.80
N THR A 312 16.91 -24.45 18.59
CA THR A 312 16.98 -23.29 19.47
C THR A 312 18.37 -22.66 19.38
N PHE A 313 18.39 -21.37 19.06
CA PHE A 313 19.60 -20.58 18.91
C PHE A 313 19.66 -19.50 19.99
N ALA A 314 20.86 -19.25 20.52
CA ALA A 314 21.12 -18.15 21.43
C ALA A 314 22.11 -17.17 20.79
N GLY A 315 21.86 -15.88 20.94
CA GLY A 315 22.68 -14.80 20.39
C GLY A 315 22.57 -13.52 21.20
N ASN A 316 23.31 -12.49 20.80
CA ASN A 316 23.20 -11.16 21.40
C ASN A 316 22.86 -10.15 20.31
N THR A 317 22.08 -9.14 20.65
CA THR A 317 21.72 -8.08 19.71
C THR A 317 21.62 -6.73 20.42
N THR A 318 21.82 -5.64 19.69
CA THR A 318 21.61 -4.28 20.18
C THR A 318 20.39 -3.71 19.49
N ILE A 319 19.47 -3.09 20.23
CA ILE A 319 18.31 -2.39 19.68
C ILE A 319 18.59 -0.89 19.66
N ALA A 320 18.52 -0.28 18.47
CA ALA A 320 18.58 1.17 18.29
C ALA A 320 17.16 1.71 18.06
N GLN A 321 16.63 2.51 18.99
CA GLN A 321 15.28 3.08 18.86
C GLN A 321 15.29 4.34 17.99
N ASN A 322 14.35 4.44 17.05
CA ASN A 322 14.01 5.68 16.35
C ASN A 322 12.50 5.85 16.41
N ALA A 323 12.00 6.56 17.43
CA ALA A 323 10.56 6.63 17.74
C ALA A 323 9.95 5.25 18.06
N CYS A 324 8.63 5.09 18.00
CA CYS A 324 7.96 3.80 18.25
C CYS A 324 8.22 2.73 17.17
N ASP A 325 9.33 2.84 16.41
CA ASP A 325 9.80 1.86 15.45
C ASP A 325 11.04 1.18 16.06
N ILE A 326 11.00 -0.15 16.18
CA ILE A 326 12.12 -0.94 16.72
C ILE A 326 13.04 -1.30 15.56
N ARG A 327 14.34 -1.00 15.68
CA ARG A 327 15.31 -1.38 14.65
C ARG A 327 16.53 -2.03 15.27
N LEU A 328 16.92 -3.18 14.71
CA LEU A 328 18.27 -3.70 14.89
C LEU A 328 19.21 -2.91 13.96
N PRO A 329 20.39 -2.46 14.43
CA PRO A 329 21.37 -1.81 13.59
C PRO A 329 21.83 -2.76 12.48
N THR A 330 22.09 -2.22 11.29
CA THR A 330 22.71 -2.97 10.19
C THR A 330 24.02 -3.60 10.68
N GLY A 331 24.09 -4.93 10.69
CA GLY A 331 25.23 -5.69 11.21
C GLY A 331 25.06 -6.27 12.63
N ALA A 332 23.89 -6.14 13.26
CA ALA A 332 23.54 -6.97 14.40
C ALA A 332 23.34 -8.42 13.92
N GLU A 333 24.28 -9.30 14.25
CA GLU A 333 24.18 -10.74 14.00
C GLU A 333 23.54 -11.42 15.22
N ILE A 334 22.31 -11.89 15.08
CA ILE A 334 21.91 -13.08 15.83
C ILE A 334 22.65 -14.21 15.13
N LEU A 335 23.56 -14.90 15.83
CA LEU A 335 24.34 -15.99 15.23
C LEU A 335 23.41 -16.99 14.54
N GLY A 336 23.36 -16.97 13.20
CA GLY A 336 22.50 -17.83 12.37
C GLY A 336 21.36 -17.13 11.59
N ALA A 337 21.09 -15.84 11.81
CA ALA A 337 20.09 -15.07 11.05
C ALA A 337 20.72 -13.81 10.42
N SER A 338 20.36 -13.51 9.18
CA SER A 338 20.77 -12.29 8.48
C SER A 338 20.15 -11.06 9.16
N PRO A 339 20.79 -9.88 9.14
CA PRO A 339 20.24 -8.67 9.74
C PRO A 339 18.87 -8.33 9.14
N ALA A 340 17.81 -8.42 9.93
CA ALA A 340 16.46 -8.01 9.57
C ALA A 340 16.09 -6.70 10.27
N ALA A 341 15.59 -5.75 9.49
CA ALA A 341 15.13 -4.45 9.94
C ALA A 341 13.63 -4.52 10.22
N LEU A 342 13.11 -4.51 11.46
CA LEU A 342 11.68 -4.74 11.64
C LEU A 342 11.00 -4.12 12.89
N GLY A 343 9.90 -3.41 12.64
CA GLY A 343 8.64 -3.52 13.40
C GLY A 343 8.09 -2.25 14.07
N SER A 344 6.77 -2.05 14.01
CA SER A 344 6.08 -0.95 14.70
C SER A 344 5.64 -1.34 16.11
N LEU A 345 5.83 -0.45 17.07
CA LEU A 345 5.39 -0.55 18.46
C LEU A 345 4.18 0.37 18.71
N ASP A 346 3.11 -0.18 19.28
CA ASP A 346 1.96 0.56 19.80
C ASP A 346 1.77 0.22 21.29
N GLY A 347 2.18 1.14 22.17
CA GLY A 347 2.29 0.88 23.61
C GLY A 347 3.26 -0.27 23.91
N ASN A 348 2.74 -1.40 24.38
CA ASN A 348 3.52 -2.62 24.64
C ASN A 348 3.37 -3.67 23.53
N ALA A 349 2.53 -3.45 22.53
CA ALA A 349 2.30 -4.40 21.44
C ALA A 349 3.28 -4.13 20.30
N LEU A 350 4.03 -5.16 19.90
CA LEU A 350 5.00 -5.12 18.82
C LEU A 350 4.43 -5.84 17.59
N THR A 351 4.54 -5.24 16.41
CA THR A 351 4.26 -5.89 15.12
C THR A 351 5.53 -5.93 14.30
N ILE A 352 5.96 -7.13 13.88
CA ILE A 352 7.13 -7.34 13.03
C ILE A 352 6.66 -7.40 11.58
N ALA A 353 7.19 -6.51 10.73
CA ALA A 353 6.85 -6.47 9.32
C ALA A 353 7.33 -7.76 8.59
N PRO A 354 6.67 -8.17 7.51
CA PRO A 354 7.10 -9.32 6.73
C PRO A 354 8.47 -9.08 6.08
N ALA A 355 9.48 -9.87 6.44
CA ALA A 355 10.77 -9.93 5.73
C ALA A 355 10.88 -11.23 4.94
N VAL A 356 11.34 -11.16 3.69
CA VAL A 356 11.76 -12.34 2.93
C VAL A 356 13.25 -12.55 3.15
N GLU A 357 13.62 -13.65 3.79
CA GLU A 357 15.01 -13.98 4.09
C GLU A 357 15.45 -15.28 3.42
N ARG A 358 16.75 -15.41 3.18
CA ARG A 358 17.37 -16.56 2.53
C ARG A 358 18.34 -17.25 3.49
N ILE A 359 18.07 -18.51 3.82
CA ILE A 359 18.99 -19.39 4.54
C ILE A 359 19.59 -20.41 3.57
N GLU A 360 20.91 -20.55 3.61
CA GLU A 360 21.64 -21.63 2.94
C GLU A 360 22.19 -22.59 3.99
N ILE A 361 21.68 -23.81 3.98
CA ILE A 361 22.20 -24.94 4.76
C ILE A 361 22.75 -25.95 3.74
N PRO A 362 23.79 -26.75 4.04
CA PRO A 362 24.20 -27.84 3.15
C PRO A 362 22.98 -28.67 2.74
N ASP A 363 22.79 -28.82 1.42
CA ASP A 363 21.66 -29.49 0.76
C ASP A 363 20.29 -28.75 0.73
N PHE A 364 20.23 -27.47 1.17
CA PHE A 364 19.01 -26.64 1.16
C PHE A 364 19.26 -25.20 0.70
N THR A 365 18.29 -24.63 -0.03
CA THR A 365 18.13 -23.17 -0.20
C THR A 365 16.70 -22.82 0.13
N ILE A 366 16.51 -21.97 1.13
CA ILE A 366 15.19 -21.66 1.69
C ILE A 366 14.95 -20.16 1.57
N LEU A 367 13.78 -19.78 1.05
CA LEU A 367 13.21 -18.44 1.15
C LEU A 367 12.06 -18.50 2.17
N TYR A 368 12.06 -17.63 3.17
CA TYR A 368 11.02 -17.59 4.20
C TYR A 368 10.48 -16.20 4.43
N ARG A 369 9.19 -16.12 4.80
CA ARG A 369 8.56 -14.91 5.33
C ARG A 369 8.40 -15.04 6.83
N THR A 370 8.97 -14.10 7.59
CA THR A 370 8.66 -13.94 9.02
C THR A 370 7.59 -12.88 9.18
N SER A 371 6.46 -13.20 9.79
CA SER A 371 5.55 -12.18 10.31
C SER A 371 5.16 -12.57 11.72
N GLY A 372 5.07 -11.60 12.63
CA GLY A 372 4.82 -11.90 14.03
C GLY A 372 4.31 -10.72 14.84
N THR A 373 3.66 -11.05 15.95
CA THR A 373 3.22 -10.09 16.96
C THR A 373 3.93 -10.39 18.26
N GLY A 374 4.29 -9.36 19.00
CA GLY A 374 5.02 -9.49 20.24
C GLY A 374 4.52 -8.55 21.33
N VAL A 375 5.06 -8.75 22.53
CA VAL A 375 4.78 -7.91 23.70
C VAL A 375 6.09 -7.49 24.34
N VAL A 376 6.17 -6.21 24.70
CA VAL A 376 7.22 -5.64 25.55
C VAL A 376 6.72 -5.62 27.00
N ASP A 377 7.41 -6.33 27.89
CA ASP A 377 7.17 -6.30 29.34
C ASP A 377 8.47 -5.96 30.09
N GLY A 378 8.63 -4.68 30.40
CA GLY A 378 9.82 -4.16 31.08
C GLY A 378 11.10 -4.41 30.29
N ASN A 379 11.93 -5.34 30.78
CA ASN A 379 13.22 -5.68 30.17
C ASN A 379 13.13 -6.84 29.16
N ARG A 380 11.94 -7.41 28.94
CA ARG A 380 11.74 -8.58 28.09
C ARG A 380 10.86 -8.24 26.89
N VAL A 381 11.26 -8.71 25.71
CA VAL A 381 10.46 -8.67 24.48
C VAL A 381 10.21 -10.10 24.06
N THR A 382 8.94 -10.46 23.86
CA THR A 382 8.54 -11.76 23.32
C THR A 382 7.87 -11.54 21.98
N ILE A 383 8.19 -12.33 20.97
CA ILE A 383 7.62 -12.26 19.63
C ILE A 383 7.20 -13.66 19.22
N ASP A 384 5.95 -13.80 18.81
CA ASP A 384 5.40 -15.02 18.22
C ASP A 384 5.19 -14.77 16.72
N GLY A 385 5.77 -15.60 15.87
CA GLY A 385 5.68 -15.47 14.42
C GLY A 385 5.38 -16.77 13.70
N SER A 386 5.00 -16.66 12.43
CA SER A 386 4.72 -17.80 11.55
C SER A 386 5.59 -17.78 10.30
N PHE A 387 5.82 -18.97 9.74
CA PHE A 387 6.68 -19.23 8.59
C PHE A 387 5.85 -19.83 7.46
N GLU A 388 6.06 -19.32 6.26
CA GLU A 388 5.67 -19.98 5.02
C GLU A 388 6.92 -20.21 4.18
N LEU A 389 7.16 -21.48 3.82
CA LEU A 389 8.42 -21.94 3.22
C LEU A 389 8.16 -22.55 1.83
N GLN A 390 8.94 -22.12 0.84
CA GLN A 390 9.04 -22.79 -0.47
C GLN A 390 10.51 -23.08 -0.79
N GLY A 391 10.82 -24.32 -1.12
CA GLY A 391 12.19 -24.74 -1.45
C GLY A 391 12.26 -26.12 -2.10
N THR A 392 13.48 -26.65 -2.22
CA THR A 392 13.68 -28.03 -2.67
C THR A 392 14.58 -28.83 -1.73
N TYR A 393 14.23 -30.09 -1.48
CA TYR A 393 15.07 -31.08 -0.81
C TYR A 393 15.44 -32.16 -1.83
N LEU A 394 16.74 -32.36 -2.11
CA LEU A 394 17.20 -33.31 -3.13
C LEU A 394 16.52 -33.12 -4.51
N ASN A 395 16.29 -31.87 -4.93
CA ASN A 395 15.54 -31.48 -6.14
C ASN A 395 14.03 -31.81 -6.13
N MET A 396 13.44 -32.14 -4.97
CA MET A 396 11.99 -32.31 -4.83
C MET A 396 11.38 -31.07 -4.17
N PRO A 397 10.22 -30.57 -4.63
CA PRO A 397 9.55 -29.45 -3.98
C PRO A 397 9.12 -29.84 -2.56
N ILE A 398 9.34 -28.93 -1.62
CA ILE A 398 8.88 -29.06 -0.24
C ILE A 398 8.02 -27.86 0.12
N GLU A 399 6.94 -28.12 0.85
CA GLU A 399 6.11 -27.10 1.49
C GLU A 399 6.29 -27.28 2.99
N CYS A 400 6.65 -26.20 3.68
CA CYS A 400 6.76 -26.23 5.13
C CYS A 400 6.04 -25.04 5.75
N SER A 401 5.49 -25.27 6.93
CA SER A 401 4.88 -24.25 7.78
C SER A 401 5.34 -24.48 9.21
N GLY A 402 5.47 -23.40 9.97
CA GLY A 402 5.94 -23.49 11.34
C GLY A 402 5.77 -22.19 12.11
N ASP A 403 6.12 -22.25 13.38
CA ASP A 403 6.09 -21.14 14.31
C ASP A 403 7.53 -20.79 14.72
N VAL A 404 7.80 -19.50 15.01
CA VAL A 404 9.00 -19.07 15.71
C VAL A 404 8.65 -18.20 16.88
N ASP A 405 9.32 -18.51 17.98
CA ASP A 405 9.30 -17.73 19.19
C ASP A 405 10.66 -17.05 19.34
N ILE A 406 10.66 -15.72 19.45
CA ILE A 406 11.86 -14.93 19.77
C ILE A 406 11.67 -14.32 21.15
N VAL A 407 12.64 -14.55 22.01
CA VAL A 407 12.71 -13.95 23.35
C VAL A 407 13.96 -13.10 23.41
N LEU A 408 13.79 -11.81 23.71
CA LEU A 408 14.89 -10.89 23.97
C LEU A 408 14.85 -10.46 25.43
N ASP A 409 15.92 -10.72 26.18
CA ASP A 409 16.09 -10.26 27.56
C ASP A 409 17.19 -9.18 27.61
N ARG A 410 16.85 -7.97 28.08
CA ARG A 410 17.79 -6.84 28.16
C ARG A 410 18.89 -7.14 29.19
N ASN A 411 20.14 -6.93 28.78
CA ASN A 411 21.35 -7.18 29.58
C ASN A 411 21.53 -6.19 30.73
#